data_AF-A0A182EZY9-F1
#
_entry.id   AF-A0A182EZY9-F1
#
_cell.length_a   1.000
_cell.length_b   1.000
_cell.length_c   1.000
_cell.angle_alpha   90.00
_cell.angle_beta   90.00
_cell.angle_gamma   90.00
#
_symmetry.space_group_name_H-M   'P 1'
#
loop_
_entity.id
_entity.type
_entity.pdbx_description
1 polymer ?
#
loop_
_entity_poly.entity_id
_entity_poly.type
_entity_poly.pdbx_seq_one_letter_code
_entity_poly.pdbx_strand_id
1 'polypeptide(L)'
;MYAKIETERLLFIRLNQTKLRSEEYIHLRDAVVNDGNTTNIGRLTILPSSYAGSPRHMHEYVQDAIAYVRQYGRPDLFITFTCNPAWDDIQNLLLPGQSPMDRLDITARVFRQKLKSLMNFMTKHEVF
;
A
#
# COMPACT_ATOMS: atom_id res chain seq x y z
N MET A 1 8.53 -5.28 -19.84
CA MET A 1 7.08 -5.64 -19.85
C MET A 1 6.25 -4.70 -18.97
N TYR A 2 6.62 -4.49 -17.70
CA TYR A 2 5.94 -3.56 -16.78
C TYR A 2 5.77 -2.13 -17.32
N ALA A 3 6.84 -1.51 -17.83
CA ALA A 3 6.79 -0.13 -18.34
C ALA A 3 5.74 0.07 -19.45
N LYS A 4 5.55 -0.93 -20.32
CA LYS A 4 4.55 -0.86 -21.40
C LYS A 4 3.13 -0.93 -20.85
N ILE A 5 2.88 -1.85 -19.91
CA ILE A 5 1.57 -1.98 -19.24
C ILE A 5 1.22 -0.69 -18.49
N GLU A 6 2.19 -0.13 -17.78
CA GLU A 6 2.00 1.10 -17.01
C GLU A 6 1.76 2.32 -17.92
N THR A 7 2.44 2.38 -19.06
CA THR A 7 2.22 3.42 -20.08
C THR A 7 0.80 3.34 -20.65
N GLU A 8 0.31 2.14 -21.00
CA GLU A 8 -1.06 1.95 -21.49
C GLU A 8 -2.10 2.33 -20.42
N ARG A 9 -1.85 1.99 -19.15
CA ARG A 9 -2.72 2.36 -18.04
C ARG A 9 -2.81 3.87 -17.85
N LEU A 10 -1.67 4.58 -17.91
CA LEU A 10 -1.62 6.04 -17.83
C LEU A 10 -2.27 6.69 -19.06
N LEU A 11 -2.10 6.11 -20.25
CA LEU A 11 -2.77 6.55 -21.48
C LEU A 11 -4.29 6.44 -21.33
N PHE A 12 -4.78 5.30 -20.83
CA PHE A 12 -6.20 5.09 -20.57
C PHE A 12 -6.75 6.14 -19.61
N ILE A 13 -6.06 6.39 -18.48
CA ILE A 13 -6.46 7.41 -17.49
C ILE A 13 -6.52 8.79 -18.15
N ARG A 14 -5.51 9.15 -18.95
CA ARG A 14 -5.45 10.43 -19.67
C ARG A 14 -6.59 10.62 -20.66
N LEU A 15 -6.97 9.56 -21.38
CA LEU A 15 -8.01 9.64 -22.42
C LEU A 15 -9.44 9.53 -21.87
N ASN A 16 -9.64 8.99 -20.67
CA ASN A 16 -10.97 8.71 -20.11
C ASN A 16 -11.32 9.57 -18.88
N GLN A 17 -10.72 10.76 -18.74
CA GLN A 17 -10.92 11.66 -17.59
C GLN A 17 -12.40 11.97 -17.27
N THR A 18 -13.22 12.22 -18.29
CA THR A 18 -14.67 12.47 -18.12
C THR A 18 -15.41 11.27 -17.53
N LYS A 19 -15.10 10.05 -17.98
CA LYS A 19 -15.66 8.81 -17.40
C LYS A 19 -15.19 8.56 -15.97
N LEU A 20 -14.00 9.05 -15.63
CA LEU A 20 -13.45 9.01 -14.27
C LEU A 20 -13.97 10.15 -13.39
N ARG A 21 -15.00 10.89 -13.84
CA ARG A 21 -15.65 12.02 -13.16
C ARG A 21 -14.64 13.08 -12.71
N SER A 22 -13.65 13.37 -13.58
CA SER A 22 -12.60 14.35 -13.29
C SER A 22 -13.13 15.74 -12.91
N GLU A 23 -14.27 16.12 -13.48
CA GLU A 23 -14.94 17.40 -13.24
C GLU A 23 -15.58 17.57 -11.86
N GLU A 24 -15.85 16.49 -11.13
CA GLU A 24 -16.46 16.56 -9.79
C GLU A 24 -15.42 16.76 -8.68
N TYR A 25 -14.13 16.69 -9.02
CA TYR A 25 -13.07 16.85 -8.04
C TYR A 25 -12.95 18.31 -7.61
N ILE A 26 -13.19 18.56 -6.33
CA ILE A 26 -13.17 19.88 -5.67
C ILE A 26 -11.88 20.66 -6.02
N HIS A 27 -10.72 20.00 -6.00
CA HIS A 27 -9.45 20.63 -6.33
C HIS A 27 -9.30 21.07 -7.80
N LEU A 28 -9.99 20.41 -8.76
CA LEU A 28 -10.03 20.86 -10.16
C LEU A 28 -10.91 22.10 -10.27
N ARG A 29 -12.08 22.11 -9.59
CA ARG A 29 -12.94 23.29 -9.54
C ARG A 29 -12.19 24.47 -8.92
N ASP A 30 -11.50 24.27 -7.80
CA ASP A 30 -10.77 25.34 -7.12
C ASP A 30 -9.58 25.86 -7.95
N ALA A 31 -8.84 24.98 -8.65
CA ALA A 31 -7.76 25.39 -9.53
C ALA A 31 -8.27 26.15 -10.77
N VAL A 32 -9.38 25.72 -11.36
CA VAL A 32 -10.01 26.40 -12.51
C VAL A 32 -10.62 27.75 -12.08
N VAL A 33 -11.20 27.82 -10.88
CA VAL A 33 -11.80 29.05 -10.33
C VAL A 33 -10.72 30.07 -9.94
N ASN A 34 -9.59 29.64 -9.39
CA ASN A 34 -8.54 30.55 -8.92
C ASN A 34 -7.57 31.02 -10.02
N ASP A 35 -7.28 30.21 -11.05
CA ASP A 35 -6.09 30.45 -11.88
C ASP A 35 -6.35 31.10 -13.25
N GLY A 36 -7.58 31.49 -13.60
CA GLY A 36 -7.97 32.51 -14.61
C GLY A 36 -7.44 32.42 -16.07
N ASN A 37 -6.46 31.56 -16.38
CA ASN A 37 -5.69 31.53 -17.61
C ASN A 37 -5.50 30.07 -18.04
N THR A 38 -6.50 29.55 -18.74
CA THR A 38 -6.61 28.15 -19.18
C THR A 38 -5.69 27.78 -20.35
N THR A 39 -4.88 28.72 -20.84
CA THR A 39 -4.13 28.58 -22.10
C THR A 39 -2.73 27.99 -21.93
N ASN A 40 -2.12 28.05 -20.75
CA ASN A 40 -0.75 27.55 -20.48
C ASN A 40 -0.68 26.38 -19.50
N ILE A 41 -1.81 25.94 -18.95
CA ILE A 41 -1.86 24.77 -18.08
C ILE A 41 -1.98 23.56 -19.00
N GLY A 42 -0.87 22.85 -19.23
CA GLY A 42 -0.90 21.55 -19.91
C GLY A 42 -2.03 20.69 -19.34
N ARG A 43 -2.73 19.91 -20.18
CA ARG A 43 -3.97 19.21 -19.78
C ARG A 43 -3.78 18.42 -18.47
N LEU A 44 -4.35 18.95 -17.38
CA LEU A 44 -4.25 18.35 -16.05
C LEU A 44 -4.91 16.97 -16.07
N THR A 45 -4.10 15.92 -16.12
CA THR A 45 -4.60 14.54 -16.00
C THR A 45 -4.67 14.19 -14.53
N ILE A 46 -5.88 13.99 -14.04
CA ILE A 46 -6.16 13.62 -12.67
C ILE A 46 -6.01 12.10 -12.53
N LEU A 47 -5.02 11.67 -11.74
CA LEU A 47 -4.86 10.27 -11.38
C LEU A 47 -5.88 9.86 -10.31
N PRO A 48 -6.69 8.81 -10.51
CA PRO A 48 -7.64 8.33 -9.51
C PRO A 48 -6.94 7.76 -8.27
N SER A 49 -7.64 7.61 -7.14
CA SER A 49 -7.05 7.01 -5.94
C SER A 49 -6.69 5.52 -6.08
N SER A 50 -7.30 4.83 -7.05
CA SER A 50 -6.90 3.48 -7.47
C SER A 50 -5.51 3.42 -8.13
N TYR A 51 -4.91 4.57 -8.45
CA TYR A 51 -3.53 4.65 -8.90
C TYR A 51 -2.59 4.76 -7.70
N ALA A 52 -1.84 3.69 -7.43
CA ALA A 52 -0.88 3.64 -6.34
C ALA A 52 0.17 4.76 -6.47
N GLY A 53 0.44 5.44 -5.36
CA GLY A 53 1.34 6.60 -5.32
C GLY A 53 0.77 7.90 -5.88
N SER A 54 -0.48 7.93 -6.38
CA SER A 54 -1.12 9.20 -6.70
C SER A 54 -1.36 10.05 -5.45
N PRO A 55 -1.44 11.39 -5.56
CA PRO A 55 -1.79 12.24 -4.43
C PRO A 55 -3.12 11.84 -3.76
N ARG A 56 -4.11 11.40 -4.55
CA ARG A 56 -5.40 10.93 -4.05
C ARG A 56 -5.30 9.62 -3.30
N HIS A 57 -4.51 8.67 -3.80
CA HIS A 57 -4.25 7.42 -3.11
C HIS A 57 -3.63 7.65 -1.72
N MET A 58 -2.65 8.55 -1.64
CA MET A 58 -2.05 8.91 -0.35
C MET A 58 -3.03 9.65 0.57
N HIS A 59 -3.86 10.54 0.01
CA HIS A 59 -4.86 11.26 0.80
C HIS A 59 -5.93 10.32 1.38
N GLU A 60 -6.40 9.35 0.59
CA GLU A 60 -7.34 8.31 1.05
C GLU A 60 -6.77 7.53 2.23
N TYR A 61 -5.50 7.08 2.15
CA TYR A 61 -4.84 6.42 3.28
C TYR A 61 -4.72 7.29 4.54
N VAL A 62 -4.48 8.60 4.38
CA VAL A 62 -4.45 9.52 5.53
C VAL A 62 -5.83 9.65 6.16
N GLN A 63 -6.88 9.80 5.34
CA GLN A 63 -8.26 9.86 5.84
C GLN A 63 -8.66 8.58 6.57
N ASP A 64 -8.31 7.42 6.01
CA ASP A 64 -8.55 6.11 6.64
C ASP A 64 -7.81 6.00 7.97
N ALA A 65 -6.53 6.39 8.02
CA ALA A 65 -5.76 6.38 9.26
C ALA A 65 -6.39 7.29 10.34
N ILE A 66 -6.86 8.48 9.96
CA ILE A 66 -7.58 9.37 10.87
C ILE A 66 -8.88 8.75 11.35
N ALA A 67 -9.63 8.07 10.47
CA ALA A 67 -10.85 7.36 10.83
C ALA A 67 -10.57 6.24 11.84
N TYR A 68 -9.52 5.44 11.62
CA TYR A 68 -9.07 4.43 12.58
C TYR A 68 -8.70 5.04 13.93
N VAL A 69 -7.91 6.12 13.95
CA VAL A 69 -7.51 6.78 15.21
C VAL A 69 -8.70 7.37 15.95
N ARG A 70 -9.67 7.94 15.22
CA ARG A 70 -10.89 8.47 15.82
C ARG A 70 -11.77 7.38 16.43
N GLN A 71 -11.83 6.21 15.81
CA GLN A 71 -12.67 5.10 16.26
C GLN A 71 -12.03 4.26 17.37
N TYR A 72 -10.74 3.94 17.24
CA TYR A 72 -10.03 2.99 18.10
C TYR A 72 -9.00 3.65 19.03
N GLY A 73 -8.79 4.95 18.92
CA GLY A 73 -7.76 5.68 19.65
C GLY A 73 -6.41 5.70 18.92
N ARG A 74 -5.45 6.42 19.49
CA ARG A 74 -4.09 6.48 18.95
C ARG A 74 -3.41 5.12 19.10
N PRO A 75 -2.61 4.67 18.12
CA PRO A 75 -1.79 3.49 18.30
C PRO A 75 -0.72 3.74 19.37
N ASP A 76 -0.54 2.80 20.29
CA ASP A 76 0.47 2.89 21.35
C ASP A 76 1.81 2.24 20.97
N LEU A 77 1.78 1.25 20.06
CA LEU A 77 2.96 0.46 19.69
C LEU A 77 3.16 0.42 18.17
N PHE A 78 4.43 0.44 17.75
CA PHE A 78 4.85 0.17 16.39
C PHE A 78 5.86 -0.98 16.40
N ILE A 79 5.43 -2.17 15.96
CA ILE A 79 6.21 -3.41 16.10
C ILE A 79 6.66 -3.88 14.73
N THR A 80 7.97 -4.06 14.57
CA THR A 80 8.56 -4.69 13.39
C THR A 80 8.89 -6.15 13.71
N PHE A 81 8.38 -7.09 12.91
CA PHE A 81 8.72 -8.51 13.02
C PHE A 81 9.44 -8.96 11.76
N THR A 82 10.70 -9.38 11.92
CA THR A 82 11.57 -9.77 10.82
C THR A 82 11.79 -11.28 10.83
N CYS A 83 11.76 -11.92 9.66
CA CYS A 83 12.10 -13.33 9.55
C CYS A 83 13.60 -13.55 9.80
N ASN A 84 13.94 -14.55 10.62
CA ASN A 84 15.31 -15.02 10.76
C ASN A 84 15.47 -16.38 10.05
N PRO A 85 16.24 -16.46 8.95
CA PRO A 85 16.50 -17.72 8.24
C PRO A 85 17.17 -18.80 9.11
N ALA A 86 17.86 -18.42 10.19
CA ALA A 86 18.53 -19.33 11.10
C ALA A 86 17.57 -19.98 12.13
N TRP A 87 16.26 -19.75 12.05
CA TRP A 87 15.31 -20.46 12.92
C TRP A 87 15.35 -21.98 12.65
N ASP A 88 15.36 -22.77 13.72
CA ASP A 88 15.35 -24.24 13.64
C ASP A 88 14.16 -24.78 12.84
N ASP A 89 12.99 -24.13 12.96
CA ASP A 89 11.80 -24.45 12.17
C ASP A 89 12.03 -24.35 10.65
N ILE A 90 12.97 -23.52 10.21
CA ILE A 90 13.39 -23.42 8.80
C ILE A 90 14.47 -24.46 8.52
N GLN A 91 15.55 -24.45 9.32
CA GLN A 91 16.73 -25.29 9.09
C GLN A 91 16.39 -26.78 9.05
N ASN A 92 15.51 -27.25 9.94
CA ASN A 92 15.11 -28.65 10.03
C ASN A 92 14.25 -29.12 8.84
N LEU A 93 13.64 -28.19 8.09
CA LEU A 93 12.82 -28.51 6.92
C LEU A 93 13.62 -28.46 5.60
N LEU A 94 14.88 -28.01 5.65
CA LEU A 94 15.76 -27.98 4.49
C LEU A 94 16.35 -29.37 4.24
N LEU A 95 16.44 -29.74 2.96
CA LEU A 95 17.17 -30.95 2.56
C LEU A 95 18.68 -30.68 2.60
N PRO A 96 19.53 -31.73 2.73
CA PRO A 96 20.97 -31.57 2.70
C PRO A 96 21.44 -30.77 1.48
N GLY A 97 22.23 -29.72 1.72
CA GLY A 97 22.75 -28.83 0.68
C GLY A 97 21.81 -27.70 0.24
N GLN A 98 20.57 -27.62 0.76
CA GLN A 98 19.67 -26.49 0.51
C GLN A 98 19.95 -25.34 1.49
N SER A 99 19.83 -24.12 0.99
CA SER A 99 19.79 -22.91 1.80
C SER A 99 18.35 -22.40 1.98
N PRO A 100 18.07 -21.56 2.99
CA PRO A 100 16.77 -20.89 3.13
C PRO A 100 16.36 -20.05 1.91
N MET A 101 17.32 -19.57 1.11
CA MET A 101 17.05 -18.83 -0.12
C MET A 101 16.54 -19.74 -1.24
N ASP A 102 16.93 -21.01 -1.24
CA ASP A 102 16.45 -22.00 -2.21
C ASP A 102 15.00 -22.43 -1.93
N ARG A 103 14.55 -22.23 -0.69
CA ARG A 103 13.22 -22.63 -0.19
C ARG A 103 12.47 -21.47 0.49
N LEU A 104 12.25 -20.40 -0.28
CA LEU A 104 11.48 -19.23 0.19
C LEU A 104 10.05 -19.58 0.64
N ASP A 105 9.48 -20.66 0.13
CA ASP A 105 8.18 -21.18 0.56
C ASP A 105 8.19 -21.63 2.03
N ILE A 106 9.25 -22.30 2.48
CA ILE A 106 9.43 -22.72 3.87
C ILE A 106 9.59 -21.47 4.76
N THR A 107 10.51 -20.59 4.39
CA THR A 107 10.79 -19.34 5.12
C THR A 107 9.52 -18.49 5.29
N ALA A 108 8.74 -18.31 4.23
CA ALA A 108 7.49 -17.55 4.28
C ALA A 108 6.41 -18.22 5.16
N ARG A 109 6.32 -19.56 5.13
CA ARG A 109 5.36 -20.31 5.96
C ARG A 109 5.71 -20.22 7.44
N VAL A 110 6.98 -20.44 7.80
CA VAL A 110 7.46 -20.33 9.18
C VAL A 110 7.28 -18.90 9.70
N PHE A 111 7.66 -17.89 8.91
CA PHE A 111 7.44 -16.48 9.25
C PHE A 111 5.96 -16.20 9.57
N ARG A 112 5.05 -16.65 8.69
CA ARG A 112 3.61 -16.46 8.90
C ARG A 112 3.09 -17.14 10.16
N GLN A 113 3.59 -18.34 10.48
CA GLN A 113 3.19 -19.05 11.71
C GLN A 113 3.70 -18.33 12.96
N LYS A 114 4.96 -17.90 12.98
CA LYS A 114 5.52 -17.13 14.11
C LYS A 114 4.84 -15.78 14.27
N LEU A 115 4.53 -15.07 13.18
CA LEU A 115 3.78 -13.81 13.24
C LEU A 115 2.39 -14.02 13.84
N LYS A 116 1.66 -15.07 13.42
CA LYS A 116 0.37 -15.42 14.04
C LYS A 116 0.50 -15.75 15.53
N SER A 117 1.56 -16.47 15.90
CA SER A 117 1.86 -16.77 17.30
C SER A 117 2.08 -15.49 18.11
N LEU A 118 2.89 -14.56 17.61
CA LEU A 118 3.12 -13.25 18.23
C LEU A 118 1.83 -12.43 18.36
N MET A 119 1.01 -12.37 17.32
CA MET A 119 -0.28 -11.66 17.37
C MET A 119 -1.23 -12.28 18.40
N ASN A 120 -1.30 -13.61 18.47
CA ASN A 120 -2.08 -14.31 19.49
C ASN A 120 -1.53 -14.04 20.89
N PHE A 121 -0.20 -14.02 21.04
CA PHE A 121 0.45 -13.74 22.31
C PHE A 121 0.06 -12.35 22.83
N MET A 122 0.20 -11.31 22.00
CA MET A 122 -0.13 -9.94 22.39
C MET A 122 -1.63 -9.75 22.67
N THR A 123 -2.51 -10.32 21.82
CA THR A 123 -3.96 -10.07 21.92
C THR A 123 -4.67 -10.93 22.96
N LYS A 124 -4.16 -12.13 23.28
CA LYS A 124 -4.83 -13.07 24.21
C LYS A 124 -4.22 -13.11 25.61
N HIS A 125 -2.94 -12.75 25.75
CA HIS A 125 -2.27 -12.77 27.03
C HIS A 125 -2.13 -11.38 27.66
N GLU A 126 -2.84 -10.37 27.10
CA GLU A 126 -2.85 -8.97 27.58
C GLU A 126 -1.44 -8.47 27.89
N VAL A 127 -0.51 -8.79 26.99
CA VAL A 127 0.83 -8.25 27.05
C VAL A 127 0.68 -6.86 26.46
N PHE A 128 0.79 -5.85 27.32
CA PHE A 128 0.53 -4.42 27.10
C PHE A 128 -0.90 -3.95 27.45
#